data_AF-A0A402CW16-F1
#
_entry.id   AF-A0A402CW16-F1
#
_cell.length_a   1.000
_cell.length_b   1.000
_cell.length_c   1.000
_cell.angle_alpha   90.00
_cell.angle_beta   90.00
_cell.angle_gamma   90.00
#
_symmetry.space_group_name_H-M   'P 1'
#
loop_
_entity.id
_entity.type
_entity.pdbx_description
1 polymer ?
#
loop_
_entity_poly.entity_id
_entity_poly.type
_entity_poly.pdbx_seq_one_letter_code
_entity_poly.pdbx_strand_id
1 'polypeptide(L)'
;MRTTEPSRRWYWSWLRAYQAQGGFCGEQTLRAVWEHYALPVYRMGGSATVAAWAAKTSGNLYSNLMFEREYSEVVKEELDELLKGRES
;
A
#
# COMPACT_ATOMS: atom_id res chain seq x y z
N MET A 1 -21.76 -21.07 7.92
CA MET A 1 -20.56 -20.56 8.62
C MET A 1 -19.65 -19.94 7.56
N ARG A 2 -19.39 -18.62 7.57
CA ARG A 2 -18.46 -18.01 6.60
C ARG A 2 -17.04 -18.41 6.99
N THR A 3 -16.30 -19.01 6.06
CA THR A 3 -14.89 -19.37 6.24
C THR A 3 -14.07 -18.11 6.45
N THR A 4 -13.30 -18.04 7.54
CA THR A 4 -12.43 -16.90 7.89
C THR A 4 -11.15 -16.85 7.06
N GLU A 5 -10.84 -17.93 6.36
CA GLU A 5 -9.69 -18.07 5.48
C GLU A 5 -10.12 -18.21 4.01
N PRO A 6 -9.43 -17.53 3.08
CA PRO A 6 -9.66 -17.69 1.65
C PRO A 6 -9.26 -19.06 1.15
N SER A 7 -10.02 -19.61 0.21
CA SER A 7 -9.57 -20.78 -0.53
C SER A 7 -8.32 -20.47 -1.35
N ARG A 8 -7.54 -21.50 -1.67
CA ARG A 8 -6.37 -21.38 -2.56
C ARG A 8 -6.75 -20.78 -3.92
N ARG A 9 -7.92 -21.12 -4.46
CA ARG A 9 -8.44 -20.54 -5.71
C ARG A 9 -8.66 -19.04 -5.57
N TRP A 10 -9.24 -18.60 -4.46
CA TRP A 10 -9.47 -17.16 -4.21
C TRP A 10 -8.14 -16.41 -4.09
N TYR A 11 -7.18 -16.96 -3.35
CA TYR A 11 -5.82 -16.41 -3.23
C TYR A 11 -5.17 -16.20 -4.60
N TRP A 12 -5.19 -17.21 -5.47
CA TRP A 12 -4.60 -17.09 -6.81
C TRP A 12 -5.34 -16.09 -7.70
N SER A 13 -6.66 -15.98 -7.60
CA SER A 13 -7.41 -14.95 -8.30
C SER A 13 -7.01 -13.55 -7.83
N TRP A 14 -6.84 -13.37 -6.52
CA TRP A 14 -6.38 -12.10 -5.94
C TRP A 14 -4.97 -11.76 -6.42
N LEU A 15 -4.04 -12.70 -6.33
CA LEU A 15 -2.65 -12.47 -6.72
C LEU A 15 -2.52 -12.08 -8.20
N ARG A 16 -3.23 -12.77 -9.10
CA ARG A 16 -3.27 -12.40 -10.52
C ARG A 16 -3.84 -11.01 -10.74
N ALA A 17 -4.95 -10.68 -10.07
CA ALA A 17 -5.57 -9.36 -10.19
C ALA A 17 -4.69 -8.24 -9.62
N TYR A 18 -3.95 -8.51 -8.54
CA TYR A 18 -3.03 -7.57 -7.93
C TYR A 18 -1.81 -7.32 -8.84
N GLN A 19 -1.24 -8.38 -9.40
CA GLN A 19 -0.13 -8.29 -10.36
C GLN A 19 -0.53 -7.57 -11.65
N ALA A 20 -1.73 -7.82 -12.17
CA ALA A 20 -2.25 -7.13 -13.35
C ALA A 20 -2.38 -5.61 -13.15
N GLN A 21 -2.49 -5.15 -11.90
CA GLN A 21 -2.52 -3.72 -11.53
C GLN A 21 -1.13 -3.14 -11.21
N GLY A 22 -0.04 -3.87 -11.49
CA GLY A 22 1.32 -3.46 -11.14
C GLY A 22 1.59 -3.56 -9.63
N GLY A 23 1.00 -4.55 -8.97
CA GLY A 23 1.30 -4.89 -7.58
C GLY A 23 2.70 -5.46 -7.40
N PHE A 24 3.34 -5.17 -6.26
CA PHE A 24 4.69 -5.63 -5.96
C PHE A 24 4.73 -7.12 -5.64
N CYS A 25 5.74 -7.84 -6.12
CA CYS A 25 5.81 -9.30 -6.01
C CYS A 25 6.85 -9.82 -5.01
N GLY A 26 7.50 -8.95 -4.23
CA GLY A 26 8.42 -9.38 -3.17
C GLY A 26 7.67 -10.12 -2.07
N GLU A 27 8.25 -11.21 -1.55
CA GLU A 27 7.57 -12.09 -0.58
C GLU A 27 7.09 -11.34 0.66
N GLN A 28 7.96 -10.51 1.27
CA GLN A 28 7.62 -9.71 2.44
C GLN A 28 6.51 -8.69 2.15
N THR A 29 6.58 -8.03 0.99
CA THR A 29 5.55 -7.07 0.56
C THR A 29 4.22 -7.77 0.30
N LEU A 30 4.23 -8.91 -0.39
CA LEU A 30 3.03 -9.69 -0.65
C LEU A 30 2.38 -10.17 0.64
N ARG A 31 3.18 -10.60 1.63
CA ARG A 31 2.67 -10.99 2.95
C ARG A 31 2.01 -9.80 3.66
N ALA A 32 2.67 -8.65 3.72
CA ALA A 32 2.12 -7.45 4.35
C ALA A 32 0.82 -6.99 3.66
N VAL A 33 0.83 -6.95 2.32
CA VAL A 33 -0.34 -6.54 1.54
C VAL A 33 -1.51 -7.53 1.70
N TRP A 34 -1.20 -8.82 1.77
CA TRP A 34 -2.18 -9.86 2.04
C TRP A 34 -2.84 -9.68 3.42
N GLU A 35 -2.02 -9.58 4.47
CA GLU A 35 -2.48 -9.52 5.86
C GLU A 35 -3.26 -8.23 6.16
N HIS A 36 -2.79 -7.08 5.68
CA HIS A 36 -3.35 -5.77 6.02
C HIS A 36 -4.47 -5.29 5.11
N TYR A 37 -4.51 -5.74 3.84
CA TYR A 37 -5.48 -5.21 2.87
C TYR A 37 -6.37 -6.29 2.26
N ALA A 38 -5.79 -7.38 1.75
CA ALA A 38 -6.58 -8.37 1.02
C ALA A 38 -7.47 -9.23 1.93
N LEU A 39 -6.92 -9.72 3.03
CA LEU A 39 -7.62 -10.63 3.95
C LEU A 39 -8.80 -9.96 4.67
N PRO A 40 -8.71 -8.70 5.14
CA PRO A 40 -9.88 -7.99 5.67
C PRO A 40 -11.02 -7.86 4.66
N VAL A 41 -10.71 -7.53 3.40
CA VAL A 41 -11.72 -7.41 2.33
C VAL A 41 -12.42 -8.75 2.09
N TYR A 42 -11.67 -9.86 2.06
CA TYR A 42 -12.27 -11.19 1.99
C TYR A 42 -13.22 -11.46 3.16
N ARG A 43 -12.79 -11.18 4.40
CA ARG A 43 -13.59 -11.43 5.61
C ARG A 43 -14.89 -10.62 5.63
N MET A 44 -14.90 -9.44 5.01
CA MET A 44 -16.10 -8.62 4.79
C MET A 44 -17.01 -9.15 3.65
N GLY A 45 -16.60 -10.21 2.94
CA GLY A 45 -17.34 -10.80 1.81
C GLY A 45 -16.95 -10.23 0.45
N GLY A 46 -15.84 -9.50 0.35
CA GLY A 46 -15.35 -8.92 -0.89
C GLY A 46 -14.79 -9.96 -1.87
N SER A 47 -14.81 -9.61 -3.15
CA SER A 47 -14.22 -10.45 -4.20
C SER A 47 -12.69 -10.31 -4.24
N ALA A 48 -12.03 -11.28 -4.87
CA ALA A 48 -10.59 -11.26 -5.09
C ALA A 48 -10.12 -10.00 -5.85
N THR A 49 -10.92 -9.55 -6.82
CA THR A 49 -10.65 -8.33 -7.60
C THR A 49 -10.74 -7.07 -6.74
N VAL A 50 -11.78 -6.97 -5.90
CA VAL A 50 -11.93 -5.82 -4.97
C VAL A 50 -10.79 -5.81 -3.95
N ALA A 51 -10.42 -6.97 -3.42
CA ALA A 51 -9.27 -7.09 -2.52
C ALA A 51 -7.95 -6.69 -3.17
N ALA A 52 -7.76 -7.01 -4.46
CA ALA A 52 -6.58 -6.60 -5.22
C ALA A 52 -6.54 -5.08 -5.46
N TRP A 53 -7.69 -4.50 -5.79
CA TRP A 53 -7.82 -3.04 -5.92
C TRP A 53 -7.56 -2.30 -4.62
N ALA A 54 -8.12 -2.79 -3.49
CA ALA A 54 -7.87 -2.22 -2.17
C ALA A 54 -6.37 -2.27 -1.81
N ALA A 55 -5.75 -3.44 -1.99
CA ALA A 55 -4.32 -3.64 -1.79
C ALA A 55 -3.45 -2.67 -2.61
N LYS A 56 -3.73 -2.50 -3.91
CA LYS A 56 -2.96 -1.60 -4.78
C LYS A 56 -3.17 -0.14 -4.41
N THR A 57 -4.42 0.24 -4.14
CA THR A 57 -4.79 1.61 -3.74
C THR A 57 -4.11 1.99 -2.44
N SER A 58 -4.15 1.13 -1.42
CA SER A 58 -3.48 1.40 -0.15
C SER A 58 -1.97 1.51 -0.30
N GLY A 59 -1.34 0.67 -1.13
CA GLY A 59 0.09 0.78 -1.45
C GLY A 59 0.44 2.13 -2.09
N ASN A 60 -0.34 2.58 -3.07
CA ASN A 60 -0.11 3.87 -3.72
C ASN A 60 -0.29 5.04 -2.74
N LEU A 61 -1.34 5.01 -1.90
CA LEU A 61 -1.56 6.06 -0.90
C LEU A 61 -0.41 6.14 0.11
N TYR A 62 0.08 4.98 0.57
CA TYR A 62 1.21 4.95 1.49
C TYR A 62 2.50 5.47 0.84
N SER A 63 2.80 5.04 -0.39
CA SER A 63 3.96 5.54 -1.13
C SER A 63 3.89 7.06 -1.36
N ASN A 64 2.73 7.58 -1.73
CA ASN A 64 2.54 9.03 -1.90
C ASN A 64 2.71 9.75 -0.56
N LEU A 65 2.15 9.24 0.53
CA LEU A 65 2.29 9.85 1.86
C LEU A 65 3.76 9.92 2.31
N MET A 66 4.52 8.84 2.08
CA MET A 66 5.94 8.81 2.41
C MET A 66 6.75 9.78 1.55
N PHE A 67 6.46 9.85 0.25
CA PHE A 67 7.07 10.82 -0.65
C PHE A 67 6.80 12.27 -0.23
N GLU A 68 5.55 12.62 0.06
CA GLU A 68 5.18 13.97 0.52
C GLU A 68 5.85 14.32 1.84
N ARG A 69 6.00 13.34 2.74
CA ARG A 69 6.71 13.53 4.00
C ARG A 69 8.19 13.83 3.77
N GLU A 70 8.88 12.99 3.01
CA GLU A 70 10.31 13.19 2.68
C GLU A 70 10.53 14.54 1.99
N TYR A 71 9.68 14.88 1.03
CA TYR A 71 9.72 16.17 0.35
C TYR A 71 9.54 17.34 1.32
N SER A 72 8.59 17.24 2.26
CA SER A 72 8.36 18.30 3.26
C SER A 72 9.54 18.48 4.22
N GLU A 73 10.26 17.40 4.56
CA GLU A 73 11.45 17.45 5.41
C GLU A 73 12.58 18.19 4.69
N VAL A 74 12.81 17.90 3.40
CA VAL A 74 13.82 18.59 2.58
C VAL A 74 13.50 20.08 2.41
N VAL A 75 12.25 20.43 2.06
CA VAL A 75 11.85 21.83 1.90
C VAL A 75 12.02 22.62 3.20
N LYS A 76 11.75 21.99 4.34
CA LYS A 76 11.95 22.61 5.65
C LYS A 76 13.44 22.89 5.90
N GLU A 77 14.32 21.94 5.61
CA GLU A 77 15.77 22.10 5.77
C GLU A 77 16.30 23.26 4.90
N GLU A 78 15.90 23.32 3.61
CA GLU A 78 16.28 24.41 2.71
C GLU A 78 15.78 25.78 3.21
N LEU A 79 14.56 25.83 3.73
CA LEU A 79 13.99 27.06 4.28
C LEU A 79 14.75 27.53 5.53
N ASP A 80 15.08 26.61 6.44
CA ASP A 80 15.82 26.90 7.66
C ASP A 80 17.24 27.42 7.34
N GLU A 81 17.89 26.91 6.29
CA GLU A 81 19.19 27.41 5.80
C GLU A 81 19.09 28.84 5.24
N LEU A 82 18.08 29.11 4.40
CA LEU A 82 17.86 30.43 3.82
C LEU A 82 17.56 31.50 4.88
N LEU A 83 16.82 31.15 5.94
CA LEU A 83 16.51 32.07 7.03
C LEU A 83 17.75 32.38 7.88
N LYS A 84 18.58 31.38 8.22
CA LYS A 84 19.85 31.60 8.94
C LYS A 84 20.81 32.50 8.16
N GLY A 85 20.90 32.31 6.85
CA GLY A 85 21.76 33.13 5.99
C GLY A 85 21.32 34.59 5.84
N ARG A 86 20.09 34.95 6.24
CA ARG A 86 19.59 36.34 6.23
C ARG A 86 19.76 37.07 7.55
N GLU A 87 20.06 36.36 8.64
CA GLU A 87 20.32 36.95 9.96
C GLU A 87 21.81 37.24 10.20
N SER A 88 22.67 36.94 9.21
CA SER A 88 24.13 37.18 9.21
C SER A 88 24.49 38.45 8.44
#